data_AF-A0A4Y9S3Y5-F1
#
_entry.id   AF-A0A4Y9S3Y5-F1
#
_cell.length_a   1.000
_cell.length_b   1.000
_cell.length_c   1.000
_cell.angle_alpha   90.00
_cell.angle_beta   90.00
_cell.angle_gamma   90.00
#
_symmetry.space_group_name_H-M   'P 1'
#
loop_
_entity.id
_entity.type
_entity.pdbx_description
1 polymer ?
#
loop_
_entity_poly.entity_id
_entity_poly.type
_entity_poly.pdbx_seq_one_letter_code
_entity_poly.pdbx_strand_id
1 'polypeptide(L)'
;MARRRALLSGLLSRKPAAAPADDHVDPFERPADLEPDEPDALSLALDEIEAGALAIYAGAGLPTQPGHYRREPDSEDWTFLSADLGPSERFALALEYPPEQGWRFARLQDLGARSERQDLRAAARLLGDVAALRNARRETLTQAHLLTAIELGAAWRALRDAQAVRTSRLTLSVPARTRSLKGDKPQKPR
;
A
#
# COMPACT_ATOMS: atom_id res chain seq x y z
N MET A 1 63.20 -0.62 -83.26
CA MET A 1 64.15 -1.39 -82.42
C MET A 1 64.18 -0.78 -81.02
N ALA A 2 64.53 -1.60 -80.01
CA ALA A 2 64.63 -1.32 -78.55
C ALA A 2 63.29 -1.26 -77.80
N ARG A 3 62.79 -2.31 -77.12
CA ARG A 3 63.23 -3.10 -75.93
C ARG A 3 63.16 -2.37 -74.58
N ARG A 4 62.19 -2.88 -73.77
CA ARG A 4 62.29 -3.39 -72.38
C ARG A 4 62.09 -2.45 -71.17
N ARG A 5 61.10 -2.91 -70.37
CA ARG A 5 61.06 -3.12 -68.88
C ARG A 5 60.94 -1.91 -67.94
N ALA A 6 59.81 -1.88 -67.21
CA ALA A 6 59.73 -1.65 -65.75
C ALA A 6 58.34 -2.15 -65.29
N LEU A 7 58.23 -3.27 -64.55
CA LEU A 7 58.34 -3.43 -63.10
C LEU A 7 57.05 -3.04 -62.34
N LEU A 8 56.37 -4.10 -61.87
CA LEU A 8 55.66 -4.25 -60.60
C LEU A 8 55.43 -2.95 -59.77
N SER A 9 54.17 -2.58 -59.56
CA SER A 9 53.79 -1.76 -58.40
C SER A 9 52.39 -2.10 -57.89
N GLY A 10 52.36 -2.70 -56.70
CA GLY A 10 51.35 -2.51 -55.63
C GLY A 10 49.90 -2.79 -55.99
N LEU A 11 49.28 -3.94 -55.70
CA LEU A 11 49.13 -4.56 -54.37
C LEU A 11 48.62 -3.62 -53.27
N LEU A 12 47.70 -2.69 -53.57
CA LEU A 12 46.88 -2.01 -52.54
C LEU A 12 45.45 -1.73 -53.03
N SER A 13 44.68 -2.77 -53.41
CA SER A 13 43.22 -2.69 -53.30
C SER A 13 42.84 -2.85 -51.83
N ARG A 14 42.97 -1.77 -51.05
CA ARG A 14 42.39 -1.70 -49.71
C ARG A 14 40.91 -1.36 -49.88
N LYS A 15 40.09 -2.40 -49.95
CA LYS A 15 38.64 -2.31 -49.73
C LYS A 15 38.45 -1.54 -48.41
N PRO A 16 37.71 -0.42 -48.37
CA PRO A 16 37.42 0.23 -47.10
C PRO A 16 36.64 -0.78 -46.25
N ALA A 17 37.20 -1.15 -45.10
CA ALA A 17 36.47 -1.88 -44.09
C ALA A 17 35.27 -1.01 -43.69
N ALA A 18 34.08 -1.60 -43.70
CA ALA A 18 32.92 -0.97 -43.10
C ALA A 18 33.29 -0.57 -41.68
N ALA A 19 33.07 0.70 -41.34
CA ALA A 19 33.21 1.17 -39.97
C ALA A 19 32.40 0.22 -39.06
N PRO A 20 32.91 -0.16 -37.87
CA PRO A 20 32.07 -0.81 -36.89
C PRO A 20 30.87 0.11 -36.68
N ALA A 21 29.65 -0.44 -36.78
CA ALA A 21 28.47 0.26 -36.36
C ALA A 21 28.76 0.77 -34.95
N ASP A 22 28.75 2.09 -34.77
CA ASP A 22 28.75 2.68 -33.45
C ASP A 22 27.49 2.13 -32.76
N ASP A 23 27.68 1.12 -31.92
CA ASP A 23 26.77 0.76 -30.82
C ASP A 23 26.84 1.89 -29.78
N HIS A 24 26.66 3.13 -30.22
CA HIS A 24 26.40 4.27 -29.37
C HIS A 24 24.96 4.12 -28.89
N VAL A 25 24.76 3.20 -27.95
CA VAL A 25 23.60 3.25 -27.06
C VAL A 25 23.75 4.59 -26.33
N ASP A 26 22.89 5.55 -26.65
CA ASP A 26 22.87 6.82 -25.93
C ASP A 26 22.57 6.50 -24.45
N PRO A 27 23.47 6.79 -23.50
CA PRO A 27 23.22 6.53 -22.09
C PRO A 27 22.04 7.35 -21.54
N PHE A 28 21.54 8.32 -22.29
CA PHE A 28 20.35 9.11 -22.00
C PHE A 28 19.13 8.70 -22.84
N GLU A 29 19.24 7.75 -23.78
CA GLU A 29 18.07 7.10 -24.37
C GLU A 29 17.38 6.29 -23.28
N ARG A 30 16.21 6.77 -22.85
CA ARG A 30 15.31 5.98 -22.01
C ARG A 30 14.95 4.73 -22.83
N PRO A 31 15.18 3.51 -22.30
CA PRO A 31 14.69 2.30 -22.95
C PRO A 31 13.21 2.50 -23.27
N ALA A 32 12.83 2.39 -24.54
CA ALA A 32 11.44 2.44 -24.94
C ALA A 32 10.70 1.36 -24.15
N ASP A 33 9.80 1.81 -23.28
CA ASP A 33 8.79 1.08 -22.53
C ASP A 33 9.05 -0.44 -22.44
N LEU A 34 9.88 -0.84 -21.47
CA LEU A 34 9.84 -2.19 -20.94
C LEU A 34 8.46 -2.35 -20.30
N GLU A 35 7.49 -2.85 -21.07
CA GLU A 35 6.21 -3.35 -20.55
C GLU A 35 6.56 -4.38 -19.47
N PRO A 36 6.31 -4.10 -18.17
CA PRO A 36 6.61 -5.05 -17.12
C PRO A 36 5.59 -6.20 -17.23
N ASP A 37 6.07 -7.34 -17.73
CA ASP A 37 5.28 -8.59 -17.90
C ASP A 37 4.91 -9.23 -16.54
N GLU A 38 5.59 -8.81 -15.46
CA GLU A 38 5.30 -9.22 -14.09
C GLU A 38 4.61 -8.10 -13.29
N PRO A 39 3.65 -8.44 -12.41
CA PRO A 39 3.00 -7.46 -11.56
C PRO A 39 4.07 -6.75 -10.70
N ASP A 40 4.19 -5.44 -10.90
CA ASP A 40 5.12 -4.58 -10.18
C ASP A 40 5.03 -4.84 -8.66
N ALA A 41 6.19 -5.08 -8.03
CA ALA A 41 6.30 -5.47 -6.63
C ALA A 41 5.61 -4.47 -5.69
N LEU A 42 5.57 -3.18 -6.04
CA LEU A 42 4.83 -2.17 -5.28
C LEU A 42 3.32 -2.41 -5.38
N SER A 43 2.79 -2.77 -6.55
CA SER A 43 1.37 -3.09 -6.73
C SER A 43 0.96 -4.25 -5.83
N LEU A 44 1.75 -5.33 -5.84
CA LEU A 44 1.51 -6.49 -4.98
C LEU A 44 1.53 -6.12 -3.49
N ALA A 45 2.47 -5.29 -3.07
CA ALA A 45 2.54 -4.81 -1.69
C ALA A 45 1.32 -3.95 -1.30
N LEU A 46 0.85 -3.08 -2.20
CA LEU A 46 -0.34 -2.27 -1.96
C LEU A 46 -1.60 -3.14 -1.87
N ASP A 47 -1.71 -4.17 -2.72
CA ASP A 47 -2.83 -5.12 -2.70
C ASP A 47 -2.85 -5.94 -1.40
N GLU A 48 -1.70 -6.38 -0.90
CA GLU A 48 -1.59 -7.06 0.40
C GLU A 48 -2.08 -6.16 1.55
N ILE A 49 -1.62 -4.91 1.57
CA ILE A 49 -1.99 -3.95 2.62
C ILE A 49 -3.49 -3.64 2.56
N GLU A 50 -4.03 -3.43 1.37
CA GLU A 50 -5.46 -3.20 1.17
C GLU A 50 -6.29 -4.39 1.61
N ALA A 51 -5.93 -5.61 1.20
CA ALA A 51 -6.61 -6.83 1.62
C ALA A 51 -6.59 -7.00 3.15
N GLY A 52 -5.46 -6.71 3.79
CA GLY A 52 -5.33 -6.72 5.25
C GLY A 52 -6.23 -5.69 5.94
N ALA A 53 -6.32 -4.47 5.42
CA ALA A 53 -7.21 -3.44 5.96
C ALA A 53 -8.70 -3.81 5.76
N LEU A 54 -9.06 -4.36 4.59
CA LEU A 54 -10.42 -4.83 4.30
C LEU A 54 -10.84 -6.01 5.16
N ALA A 55 -9.91 -6.90 5.54
CA ALA A 55 -10.20 -7.98 6.48
C ALA A 55 -10.63 -7.46 7.87
N ILE A 56 -10.06 -6.34 8.32
CA ILE A 56 -10.45 -5.68 9.58
C ILE A 56 -11.86 -5.08 9.45
N TYR A 57 -12.19 -4.49 8.30
CA TYR A 57 -13.53 -3.99 8.02
C TYR A 57 -14.56 -5.12 8.02
N ALA A 58 -14.29 -6.21 7.29
CA ALA A 58 -15.14 -7.39 7.27
C ALA A 58 -15.37 -7.97 8.67
N GLY A 59 -14.31 -8.10 9.48
CA GLY A 59 -14.40 -8.56 10.86
C GLY A 59 -15.16 -7.62 11.80
N ALA A 60 -15.43 -6.38 11.39
CA ALA A 60 -16.23 -5.40 12.12
C ALA A 60 -17.62 -5.18 11.51
N GLY A 61 -17.99 -5.89 10.44
CA GLY A 61 -19.27 -5.72 9.74
C GLY A 61 -19.33 -4.48 8.84
N LEU A 62 -18.19 -3.83 8.55
CA LEU A 62 -18.16 -2.74 7.59
C LEU A 62 -18.14 -3.27 6.14
N PRO A 63 -18.71 -2.52 5.18
CA PRO A 63 -18.60 -2.84 3.76
C PRO A 63 -17.15 -2.95 3.30
N THR A 64 -16.91 -3.86 2.35
CA THR A 64 -15.61 -4.07 1.71
C THR A 64 -15.60 -3.79 0.22
N GLN A 65 -16.77 -3.52 -0.38
CA GLN A 65 -16.86 -3.19 -1.80
C GLN A 65 -16.28 -1.78 -2.06
N PRO A 66 -15.47 -1.58 -3.10
CA PRO A 66 -14.99 -0.25 -3.45
C PRO A 66 -16.15 0.64 -3.89
N GLY A 67 -16.22 1.86 -3.34
CA GLY A 67 -17.20 2.85 -3.76
C GLY A 67 -17.56 3.86 -2.67
N HIS A 68 -18.71 4.48 -2.89
CA HIS A 68 -19.32 5.50 -2.06
C HIS A 68 -20.50 4.93 -1.30
N TYR A 69 -20.65 5.38 -0.05
CA TYR A 69 -21.63 4.88 0.87
C TYR A 69 -22.37 6.01 1.56
N ARG A 70 -23.61 5.72 1.95
CA ARG A 70 -24.46 6.57 2.77
C ARG A 70 -24.87 5.80 4.01
N ARG A 71 -25.01 6.52 5.12
CA ARG A 71 -25.61 6.00 6.34
C ARG A 71 -26.71 6.95 6.81
N GLU A 72 -27.84 6.34 7.12
CA GLU A 72 -29.04 7.01 7.63
C GLU A 72 -28.84 7.51 9.07
N PRO A 73 -29.55 8.57 9.48
CA PRO A 73 -29.70 8.92 10.88
C PRO A 73 -30.21 7.69 11.64
N ASP A 74 -29.65 7.42 12.81
CA ASP A 74 -30.03 6.30 13.69
C ASP A 74 -29.83 4.87 13.13
N SER A 75 -29.35 4.73 11.89
CA SER A 75 -28.89 3.44 11.37
C SER A 75 -27.42 3.22 11.72
N GLU A 76 -27.02 1.96 11.92
CA GLU A 76 -25.61 1.57 12.02
C GLU A 76 -25.02 1.16 10.66
N ASP A 77 -25.89 0.81 9.71
CA ASP A 77 -25.51 0.21 8.44
C ASP A 77 -25.18 1.24 7.37
N TRP A 78 -24.18 0.91 6.56
CA TRP A 78 -23.80 1.67 5.38
C TRP A 78 -24.47 1.08 4.14
N THR A 79 -25.18 1.91 3.40
CA THR A 79 -25.79 1.59 2.11
C THR A 79 -24.86 1.99 0.98
N PHE A 80 -24.60 1.07 0.06
CA PHE A 80 -23.82 1.35 -1.15
C PHE A 80 -24.59 2.29 -2.09
N LEU A 81 -23.90 3.30 -2.60
CA LEU A 81 -24.46 4.25 -3.56
C LEU A 81 -23.96 3.97 -4.99
N SER A 82 -22.65 4.07 -5.18
CA SER A 82 -22.00 3.91 -6.49
C SER A 82 -20.50 3.66 -6.33
N ALA A 83 -19.91 2.96 -7.30
CA ALA A 83 -18.47 2.75 -7.35
C ALA A 83 -17.72 4.06 -7.63
N ASP A 84 -18.23 4.86 -8.56
CA ASP A 84 -17.72 6.19 -8.89
C ASP A 84 -18.84 7.22 -8.72
N LEU A 85 -18.50 8.36 -8.12
CA LEU A 85 -19.47 9.40 -7.79
C LEU A 85 -18.82 10.76 -8.04
N GLY A 86 -19.34 11.45 -9.04
CA GLY A 86 -18.80 12.73 -9.48
C GLY A 86 -18.99 13.83 -8.43
N PRO A 87 -18.21 14.94 -8.50
CA PRO A 87 -18.37 16.07 -7.60
C PRO A 87 -19.81 16.63 -7.57
N SER A 88 -20.45 16.75 -8.72
CA SER A 88 -21.82 17.27 -8.84
C SER A 88 -22.86 16.35 -8.20
N GLU A 89 -22.71 15.03 -8.34
CA GLU A 89 -23.59 14.02 -7.73
C GLU A 89 -23.43 14.00 -6.21
N ARG A 90 -22.19 14.11 -5.72
CA ARG A 90 -21.91 14.27 -4.28
C ARG A 90 -22.57 15.52 -3.71
N PHE A 91 -22.54 16.63 -4.45
CA PHE A 91 -23.20 17.86 -4.04
C PHE A 91 -24.72 17.70 -4.02
N ALA A 92 -25.32 17.08 -5.04
CA ALA A 92 -26.74 16.79 -5.06
C ALA A 92 -27.19 15.91 -3.87
N LEU A 93 -26.42 14.86 -3.56
CA LEU A 93 -26.68 14.00 -2.41
C LEU A 93 -26.59 14.74 -1.07
N ALA A 94 -25.68 15.69 -0.94
CA ALA A 94 -25.57 16.51 0.27
C ALA A 94 -26.78 17.45 0.46
N LEU A 95 -27.43 17.86 -0.63
CA LEU A 95 -28.68 18.62 -0.56
C LEU A 95 -29.89 17.74 -0.24
N GLU A 96 -29.96 16.54 -0.83
CA GLU A 96 -31.05 15.58 -0.63
C GLU A 96 -31.04 14.95 0.77
N TYR A 97 -29.83 14.69 1.30
CA TYR A 97 -29.63 14.06 2.60
C TYR A 97 -28.67 14.89 3.47
N PRO A 98 -29.14 16.00 4.06
CA PRO A 98 -28.25 16.93 4.75
C PRO A 98 -27.56 16.31 5.97
N PRO A 99 -26.24 16.53 6.15
CA PRO A 99 -25.51 15.97 7.28
C PRO A 99 -26.03 16.46 8.64
N GLU A 100 -26.72 17.60 8.64
CA GLU A 100 -27.19 18.26 9.85
C GLU A 100 -28.45 17.58 10.40
N GLN A 101 -29.07 16.74 9.56
CA GLN A 101 -30.16 15.85 9.93
C GLN A 101 -29.64 14.46 10.34
N GLY A 102 -28.32 14.29 10.50
CA GLY A 102 -27.71 13.04 10.96
C GLY A 102 -27.19 12.13 9.85
N TRP A 103 -27.44 12.46 8.58
CA TRP A 103 -26.95 11.69 7.44
C TRP A 103 -25.43 11.71 7.36
N ARG A 104 -24.85 10.58 6.93
CA ARG A 104 -23.40 10.45 6.75
C ARG A 104 -23.09 9.92 5.36
N PHE A 105 -22.04 10.49 4.78
CA PHE A 105 -21.48 10.08 3.51
C PHE A 105 -19.99 9.82 3.67
N ALA A 106 -19.52 8.73 3.07
CA ALA A 106 -18.11 8.37 3.09
C ALA A 106 -17.79 7.49 1.88
N ARG A 107 -16.53 7.53 1.44
CA ARG A 107 -15.97 6.49 0.57
C ARG A 107 -15.56 5.30 1.41
N LEU A 108 -15.34 4.15 0.78
CA LEU A 108 -14.82 2.94 1.43
C LEU A 108 -13.67 3.25 2.40
N GLN A 109 -12.64 3.96 1.95
CA GLN A 109 -11.47 4.32 2.77
C GLN A 109 -11.79 5.20 3.99
N ASP A 110 -12.92 5.90 3.98
CA ASP A 110 -13.28 6.90 4.99
C ASP A 110 -14.26 6.34 6.05
N LEU A 111 -14.81 5.13 5.87
CA LEU A 111 -15.84 4.55 6.75
C LEU A 111 -15.36 4.38 8.20
N GLY A 112 -14.13 3.87 8.37
CA GLY A 112 -13.55 3.64 9.69
C GLY A 112 -12.94 4.88 10.36
N ALA A 113 -12.82 6.01 9.65
CA ALA A 113 -12.05 7.18 10.10
C ALA A 113 -12.58 7.82 11.39
N ARG A 114 -13.89 7.71 11.63
CA ARG A 114 -14.57 8.25 12.83
C ARG A 114 -15.00 7.18 13.83
N SER A 115 -14.56 5.94 13.65
CA SER A 115 -14.88 4.86 14.58
C SER A 115 -14.16 5.05 15.92
N GLU A 116 -14.80 4.65 17.03
CA GLU A 116 -14.15 4.60 18.33
C GLU A 116 -13.02 3.56 18.37
N ARG A 117 -13.17 2.48 17.60
CA ARG A 117 -12.18 1.41 17.55
C ARG A 117 -10.91 1.87 16.82
N GLN A 118 -9.78 1.72 17.50
CA GLN A 118 -8.48 2.14 16.96
C GLN A 118 -8.07 1.35 15.70
N ASP A 119 -8.42 0.06 15.62
CA ASP A 119 -8.10 -0.79 14.47
C ASP A 119 -8.82 -0.34 13.20
N LEU A 120 -10.08 0.10 13.31
CA LEU A 120 -10.85 0.65 12.20
C LEU A 120 -10.31 2.00 11.70
N ARG A 121 -9.87 2.87 12.63
CA ARG A 121 -9.20 4.13 12.25
C ARG A 121 -7.86 3.87 11.56
N ALA A 122 -7.09 2.89 12.04
CA ALA A 122 -5.84 2.50 11.41
C ALA A 122 -6.08 1.91 10.01
N ALA A 123 -7.05 1.01 9.85
CA ALA A 123 -7.43 0.45 8.56
C ALA A 123 -7.91 1.53 7.57
N ALA A 124 -8.73 2.48 8.02
CA ALA A 124 -9.16 3.63 7.20
C ALA A 124 -7.97 4.44 6.68
N ARG A 125 -7.00 4.74 7.56
CA ARG A 125 -5.76 5.44 7.16
C ARG A 125 -4.98 4.66 6.10
N LEU A 126 -4.79 3.36 6.29
CA LEU A 126 -4.08 2.52 5.30
C LEU A 126 -4.78 2.54 3.93
N LEU A 127 -6.11 2.38 3.89
CA LEU A 127 -6.88 2.44 2.65
C LEU A 127 -6.75 3.81 1.96
N GLY A 128 -6.75 4.90 2.75
CA GLY A 128 -6.53 6.25 2.24
C GLY A 128 -5.14 6.43 1.62
N ASP A 129 -4.10 5.98 2.32
CA ASP A 129 -2.71 6.07 1.87
C ASP A 129 -2.45 5.20 0.63
N VAL A 130 -3.02 3.99 0.57
CA VAL A 130 -2.98 3.12 -0.62
C VAL A 130 -3.66 3.81 -1.82
N ALA A 131 -4.85 4.37 -1.63
CA ALA A 131 -5.56 5.08 -2.69
C ALA A 131 -4.77 6.31 -3.17
N ALA A 132 -4.15 7.06 -2.26
CA ALA A 132 -3.31 8.21 -2.59
C ALA A 132 -2.08 7.79 -3.42
N LEU A 133 -1.38 6.72 -3.03
CA LEU A 133 -0.24 6.20 -3.78
C LEU A 133 -0.63 5.68 -5.17
N ARG A 134 -1.75 4.96 -5.28
CA ARG A 134 -2.27 4.50 -6.59
C ARG A 134 -2.63 5.67 -7.51
N ASN A 135 -3.22 6.74 -6.96
CA ASN A 135 -3.48 7.95 -7.73
C ASN A 135 -2.18 8.64 -8.17
N ALA A 136 -1.23 8.80 -7.25
CA ALA A 136 0.06 9.44 -7.52
C ALA A 136 0.86 8.75 -8.63
N ARG A 137 0.72 7.42 -8.78
CA ARG A 137 1.34 6.66 -9.87
C ARG A 137 0.78 6.96 -11.25
N ARG A 138 -0.47 7.42 -11.34
CA ARG A 138 -1.09 7.87 -12.59
C ARG A 138 -0.75 9.32 -12.92
N GLU A 139 -0.16 10.03 -11.96
CA GLU A 139 0.16 11.43 -12.03
C GLU A 139 1.66 11.65 -11.75
N THR A 140 2.02 12.79 -11.14
CA THR A 140 3.41 13.10 -10.79
C THR A 140 3.73 12.64 -9.38
N LEU A 141 4.78 11.84 -9.22
CA LEU A 141 5.31 11.48 -7.91
C LEU A 141 6.03 12.67 -7.26
N THR A 142 5.75 12.91 -5.98
CA THR A 142 6.29 14.02 -5.20
C THR A 142 7.00 13.51 -3.95
N GLN A 143 7.78 14.36 -3.29
CA GLN A 143 8.40 14.04 -2.00
C GLN A 143 7.38 13.63 -0.94
N ALA A 144 6.17 14.21 -0.96
CA ALA A 144 5.11 13.85 -0.03
C ALA A 144 4.69 12.38 -0.21
N HIS A 145 4.61 11.89 -1.46
CA HIS A 145 4.27 10.50 -1.75
C HIS A 145 5.32 9.51 -1.24
N LEU A 146 6.61 9.89 -1.28
CA LEU A 146 7.67 9.08 -0.68
C LEU A 146 7.48 8.95 0.85
N LEU A 147 7.19 10.06 1.52
CA LEU A 147 6.90 10.06 2.96
C LEU A 147 5.68 9.19 3.27
N THR A 148 4.59 9.33 2.51
CA THR A 148 3.40 8.48 2.63
C THR A 148 3.75 7.00 2.49
N ALA A 149 4.59 6.61 1.53
CA ALA A 149 4.99 5.21 1.36
C ALA A 149 5.78 4.66 2.56
N ILE A 150 6.68 5.46 3.13
CA ILE A 150 7.46 5.08 4.33
C ILE A 150 6.53 4.91 5.54
N GLU A 151 5.64 5.88 5.75
CA GLU A 151 4.67 5.84 6.85
C GLU A 151 3.69 4.66 6.70
N LEU A 152 3.25 4.38 5.47
CA LEU A 152 2.37 3.26 5.14
C LEU A 152 2.99 1.93 5.56
N GLY A 153 4.26 1.70 5.21
CA GLY A 153 4.97 0.46 5.58
C GLY A 153 5.19 0.32 7.09
N ALA A 154 5.35 1.43 7.83
CA ALA A 154 5.42 1.41 9.29
C ALA A 154 4.05 1.13 9.93
N ALA A 155 3.01 1.79 9.44
CA ALA A 155 1.64 1.62 9.91
C ALA A 155 1.11 0.20 9.67
N TRP A 156 1.40 -0.39 8.50
CA TRP A 156 1.03 -1.77 8.18
C TRP A 156 1.64 -2.78 9.15
N ARG A 157 2.95 -2.66 9.43
CA ARG A 157 3.63 -3.54 10.38
C ARG A 157 3.04 -3.42 11.79
N ALA A 158 2.83 -2.19 12.27
CA ALA A 158 2.24 -1.96 13.58
C ALA A 158 0.82 -2.57 13.69
N LEU A 159 0.02 -2.48 12.63
CA LEU A 159 -1.31 -3.06 12.59
C LEU A 159 -1.26 -4.60 12.63
N ARG A 160 -0.38 -5.21 11.83
CA ARG A 160 -0.19 -6.67 11.79
C ARG A 160 0.27 -7.21 13.13
N ASP A 161 1.22 -6.53 13.79
CA ASP A 161 1.72 -6.92 15.11
C ASP A 161 0.60 -6.83 16.16
N ALA A 162 -0.22 -5.78 16.13
CA ALA A 162 -1.38 -5.64 17.02
C ALA A 162 -2.42 -6.75 16.80
N GLN A 163 -2.67 -7.16 15.55
CA GLN A 163 -3.55 -8.29 15.24
C GLN A 163 -2.98 -9.61 15.77
N ALA A 164 -1.68 -9.86 15.57
CA ALA A 164 -1.02 -11.08 16.05
C ALA A 164 -1.12 -11.22 17.58
N VAL A 165 -0.98 -10.12 18.33
CA VAL A 165 -1.19 -10.10 19.79
C VAL A 165 -2.64 -10.44 20.15
N ARG A 166 -3.62 -9.90 19.42
CA ARG A 166 -5.05 -10.15 19.67
C ARG A 166 -5.47 -11.58 19.38
N THR A 167 -4.95 -12.19 18.31
CA THR A 167 -5.25 -13.59 17.95
C THR A 167 -4.51 -14.58 18.84
N SER A 168 -3.38 -14.17 19.41
CA SER A 168 -2.64 -14.98 20.38
C SER A 168 -3.41 -15.03 21.70
N ARG A 169 -4.03 -16.17 22.02
CA ARG A 169 -4.52 -16.47 23.38
C ARG A 169 -3.31 -16.61 24.31
N LEU A 170 -2.75 -15.50 24.77
CA LEU A 170 -1.75 -15.50 25.83
C LEU A 170 -2.46 -15.87 27.13
N THR A 171 -2.48 -17.16 27.44
CA THR A 171 -2.84 -17.64 28.78
C THR A 171 -1.66 -17.31 29.71
N LEU A 172 -1.76 -16.17 30.39
CA LEU A 172 -0.88 -15.89 31.52
C LEU A 172 -1.18 -16.90 32.63
N SER A 173 -0.39 -17.96 32.70
CA SER A 173 -0.39 -18.86 33.85
C SER A 173 0.16 -18.09 35.05
N VAL A 174 -0.74 -17.65 35.93
CA VAL A 174 -0.35 -17.08 37.23
C VAL A 174 0.38 -18.18 38.01
N PRO A 175 1.65 -17.99 38.41
CA PRO A 175 2.36 -19.01 39.17
C PRO A 175 1.63 -19.26 40.49
N ALA A 176 1.34 -20.53 40.78
CA ALA A 176 0.65 -20.93 41.99
C ALA A 176 1.39 -20.38 43.22
N ARG A 177 0.69 -19.56 44.00
CA ARG A 177 1.17 -18.99 45.26
C ARG A 177 1.66 -20.15 46.14
N THR A 178 2.97 -20.26 46.32
CA THR A 178 3.56 -21.25 47.22
C THR A 178 2.96 -21.03 48.61
N ARG A 179 2.20 -22.02 49.09
CA ARG A 179 1.70 -22.01 50.46
C ARG A 179 2.93 -21.97 51.37
N SER A 180 3.07 -20.90 52.13
CA SER A 180 4.05 -20.81 53.22
C SER A 180 3.88 -22.05 54.11
N LEU A 181 4.96 -22.82 54.27
CA LEU A 181 5.00 -23.94 55.19
C LEU A 181 4.63 -23.43 56.58
N LYS A 182 3.50 -23.92 57.07
CA LYS A 182 3.02 -23.71 58.44
C LYS A 182 3.97 -24.44 59.37
N GLY A 183 4.93 -23.72 59.92
CA GLY A 183 5.92 -24.31 60.80
C GLY A 183 6.90 -23.30 61.36
N ASP A 184 6.41 -22.27 62.05
CA ASP A 184 7.24 -21.64 63.07
C ASP A 184 6.36 -21.20 64.24
N LYS A 185 6.48 -21.91 65.36
CA LYS A 185 5.87 -21.54 66.64
C LYS A 185 6.88 -20.66 67.38
N PRO A 186 6.51 -19.45 67.83
CA PRO A 186 7.40 -18.67 68.67
C PRO A 186 7.50 -19.32 70.07
N GLN A 187 8.74 -19.63 70.48
CA GLN A 187 9.09 -20.05 71.84
C GLN A 187 8.85 -18.88 72.80
N LYS A 188 8.05 -19.09 73.86
CA LYS A 188 7.90 -18.11 74.96
C LYS A 188 9.13 -18.14 75.87
N PRO A 189 9.70 -16.98 76.25
CA PRO A 189 10.66 -16.91 77.34
C PRO A 189 9.96 -16.99 78.70
N ARG A 190 10.68 -17.56 79.69
CA ARG A 190 10.32 -17.64 81.11
C ARG A 190 10.58 -16.31 81.81
#